data_AF-A0A4V2B8N0-F1
#
_entry.id   AF-A0A4V2B8N0-F1
#
_cell.length_a   1.000
_cell.length_b   1.000
_cell.length_c   1.000
_cell.angle_alpha   90.00
_cell.angle_beta   90.00
_cell.angle_gamma   90.00
#
_symmetry.space_group_name_H-M   'P 1'
#
loop_
_entity.id
_entity.type
_entity.pdbx_description
1 polymer ?
#
loop_
_entity_poly.entity_id
_entity_poly.type
_entity_poly.pdbx_seq_one_letter_code
_entity_poly.pdbx_strand_id
1 'polypeptide(L)'
;MTRIIFLACATLSLGAACSATRTLVGPDGTEHRLVSCGAIENCYQEARKDCRGNYDIVNTTAETTTSPNGMLSVQNLLIKCQGAKPIATAPTTGGTVTN
;
A
#
# COMPACT_ATOMS: atom_id res chain seq x y z
N MET A 1 -19.29 37.60 25.45
CA MET A 1 -18.06 37.12 24.80
C MET A 1 -18.05 35.60 24.90
N THR A 2 -18.44 34.88 23.85
CA THR A 2 -18.57 33.41 23.92
C THR A 2 -17.74 32.80 22.80
N ARG A 3 -16.57 32.26 23.16
CA ARG A 3 -15.70 31.48 22.28
C ARG A 3 -16.16 30.02 22.36
N ILE A 4 -16.79 29.53 21.30
CA ILE A 4 -17.03 28.10 21.09
C ILE A 4 -16.16 27.68 19.91
N ILE A 5 -15.00 27.12 20.24
CA ILE A 5 -14.11 26.42 19.31
C ILE A 5 -14.12 24.97 19.79
N PHE A 6 -14.87 24.11 19.12
CA PHE A 6 -14.67 22.66 19.14
C PHE A 6 -14.95 22.15 17.72
N LEU A 7 -13.90 22.20 16.90
CA LEU A 7 -13.06 21.05 16.54
C LEU A 7 -13.76 20.17 15.50
N ALA A 8 -13.36 20.43 14.26
CA ALA A 8 -13.81 19.79 13.04
C ALA A 8 -13.68 18.26 13.12
N CYS A 9 -14.81 17.56 13.12
CA CYS A 9 -14.85 16.17 12.70
C CYS A 9 -15.02 16.15 11.18
N ALA A 10 -13.91 16.33 10.47
CA ALA A 10 -13.86 16.08 9.03
C ALA A 10 -14.03 14.57 8.84
N THR A 11 -15.26 14.14 8.60
CA THR A 11 -15.58 12.81 8.09
C THR A 11 -14.96 12.72 6.70
N LEU A 12 -13.73 12.22 6.68
CA LEU A 12 -12.99 11.86 5.48
C LEU A 12 -13.75 10.72 4.81
N SER A 13 -14.70 11.08 3.94
CA SER A 13 -15.37 10.16 3.03
C SER A 13 -14.30 9.61 2.09
N LEU A 14 -13.73 8.47 2.47
CA LEU A 14 -12.88 7.66 1.60
C LEU A 14 -13.72 7.27 0.38
N GLY A 15 -13.51 8.02 -0.71
CA GLY A 15 -14.08 7.74 -2.00
C GLY A 15 -13.73 6.32 -2.42
N ALA A 16 -14.76 5.58 -2.83
CA ALA A 16 -14.65 4.25 -3.40
C ALA A 16 -13.97 4.33 -4.78
N ALA A 17 -12.64 4.47 -4.79
CA ALA A 17 -11.84 3.93 -5.88
C ALA A 17 -11.64 2.45 -5.54
N CYS A 18 -12.10 1.54 -6.40
CA CYS A 18 -11.87 0.10 -6.24
C CYS A 18 -10.39 -0.23 -6.49
N SER A 19 -9.53 0.24 -5.59
CA SER A 19 -8.13 -0.13 -5.53
C SER A 19 -7.98 -1.10 -4.39
N ALA A 20 -7.56 -2.32 -4.71
CA ALA A 20 -7.37 -3.34 -3.70
C ALA A 20 -5.97 -3.15 -3.11
N THR A 21 -5.91 -2.66 -1.87
CA THR A 21 -4.66 -2.60 -1.10
C THR A 21 -4.59 -3.83 -0.20
N ARG A 22 -3.49 -4.58 -0.30
CA ARG A 22 -3.22 -5.71 0.60
C ARG A 22 -1.91 -5.51 1.34
N THR A 23 -1.92 -5.73 2.64
CA THR A 23 -0.74 -5.66 3.49
C THR A 23 0.00 -7.00 3.46
N LEU A 24 1.33 -6.96 3.31
CA LEU A 24 2.22 -8.11 3.20
C LEU A 24 3.44 -7.89 4.09
N VAL A 25 4.08 -8.98 4.54
CA VAL A 25 5.38 -8.89 5.21
C VAL A 25 6.47 -8.87 4.14
N GLY A 26 7.25 -7.80 4.13
CA GLY A 26 8.41 -7.66 3.25
C GLY A 26 9.54 -8.62 3.63
N PRO A 27 10.47 -8.92 2.71
CA PRO A 27 11.64 -9.76 2.99
C PRO A 27 12.58 -9.14 4.04
N ASP A 28 12.47 -7.84 4.28
CA ASP A 28 13.18 -7.08 5.31
C ASP A 28 12.44 -7.07 6.67
N GLY A 29 11.34 -7.82 6.79
CA GLY A 29 10.52 -7.88 8.01
C GLY A 29 9.67 -6.63 8.25
N THR A 30 9.54 -5.75 7.26
CA THR A 30 8.73 -4.53 7.38
C THR A 30 7.38 -4.65 6.68
N GLU A 31 6.45 -3.77 7.02
CA GLU A 31 5.14 -3.73 6.40
C GLU A 31 5.23 -3.22 4.95
N HIS A 32 4.87 -4.08 4.01
CA HIS A 32 4.72 -3.74 2.60
C HIS A 32 3.24 -3.71 2.24
N ARG A 33 2.89 -2.92 1.23
CA ARG A 33 1.51 -2.79 0.75
C ARG A 33 1.48 -2.98 -0.75
N LEU A 34 0.64 -3.89 -1.21
CA LEU A 34 0.39 -4.15 -2.62
C LEU A 34 -0.89 -3.44 -3.04
N VAL A 35 -0.75 -2.43 -3.89
CA VAL A 35 -1.86 -1.63 -4.42
C VAL A 35 -2.17 -2.10 -5.84
N SER A 36 -3.39 -2.59 -6.06
CA SER A 36 -3.83 -3.12 -7.36
C SER A 36 -4.82 -2.17 -8.03
N CYS A 37 -4.56 -1.76 -9.28
CA CYS A 37 -5.38 -0.78 -10.01
C CYS A 37 -5.42 -1.06 -11.52
N GLY A 38 -6.45 -0.59 -12.22
CA GLY A 38 -6.51 -0.69 -13.68
C GLY A 38 -5.53 0.24 -14.43
N ALA A 39 -5.00 1.27 -13.75
CA ALA A 39 -4.01 2.21 -14.30
C ALA A 39 -2.96 2.55 -13.24
N ILE A 40 -1.70 2.66 -13.63
CA ILE A 40 -0.58 2.84 -12.70
C ILE A 40 -0.65 4.18 -11.96
N GLU A 41 -1.15 5.24 -12.61
CA GLU A 41 -1.32 6.56 -12.00
C GLU A 41 -2.29 6.52 -10.82
N ASN A 42 -3.35 5.72 -10.91
CA ASN A 42 -4.28 5.50 -9.80
C ASN A 42 -3.58 4.80 -8.64
N CYS A 43 -2.70 3.85 -8.91
CA CYS A 43 -1.94 3.17 -7.85
C CYS A 43 -1.03 4.12 -7.09
N TYR A 44 -0.38 5.07 -7.76
CA TYR A 44 0.43 6.08 -7.07
C TYR A 44 -0.40 6.99 -6.17
N GLN A 45 -1.61 7.38 -6.60
CA GLN A 45 -2.51 8.22 -5.81
C GLN A 45 -3.04 7.49 -4.58
N GLU A 46 -3.45 6.23 -4.75
CA GLU A 46 -3.93 5.40 -3.64
C GLU A 46 -2.81 5.06 -2.67
N ALA A 47 -1.60 4.77 -3.16
CA ALA A 47 -0.41 4.61 -2.34
C ALA A 47 -0.13 5.83 -1.45
N ARG A 48 -0.25 7.06 -1.99
CA ARG A 48 -0.05 8.30 -1.21
C ARG A 48 -1.10 8.47 -0.13
N LYS A 49 -2.37 8.19 -0.45
CA LYS A 49 -3.49 8.27 0.50
C LYS A 49 -3.32 7.26 1.63
N ASP A 50 -2.95 6.03 1.27
CA ASP A 50 -2.82 4.91 2.18
C ASP A 50 -1.64 5.07 3.15
N CYS A 51 -0.48 5.49 2.64
CA CYS A 51 0.68 5.82 3.47
C CYS A 51 0.58 7.17 4.19
N ARG A 52 -0.46 7.97 3.90
CA ARG A 52 -0.64 9.35 4.41
C ARG A 52 0.62 10.22 4.25
N GLY A 53 1.38 10.02 3.18
CA GLY A 53 2.69 10.63 3.02
C GLY A 53 3.56 9.93 1.98
N ASN A 54 4.87 9.96 2.22
CA ASN A 54 5.86 9.36 1.33
C ASN A 54 5.88 7.83 1.44
N TYR A 55 6.22 7.19 0.34
CA TYR A 55 6.46 5.76 0.26
C TYR A 55 7.62 5.49 -0.69
N ASP A 56 8.26 4.35 -0.48
CA ASP A 56 9.26 3.80 -1.37
C ASP A 56 8.59 2.75 -2.27
N ILE A 57 8.90 2.80 -3.56
CA ILE A 57 8.43 1.79 -4.51
C ILE A 57 9.39 0.61 -4.44
N VAL A 58 8.88 -0.55 -4.02
CA VAL A 58 9.66 -1.78 -3.91
C VAL A 58 9.61 -2.54 -5.22
N ASN A 59 8.41 -2.66 -5.81
CA ASN A 59 8.23 -3.36 -7.07
C ASN A 59 7.00 -2.82 -7.82
N THR A 60 7.01 -2.91 -9.14
CA THR A 60 5.86 -2.60 -10.00
C THR A 60 5.69 -3.71 -11.00
N THR A 61 4.51 -4.30 -11.05
CA THR A 61 4.20 -5.39 -11.98
C THR A 61 2.93 -5.06 -12.75
N ALA A 62 2.93 -5.38 -14.03
CA ALA A 62 1.77 -5.27 -14.90
C ALA A 62 1.31 -6.68 -15.26
N GLU A 63 0.06 -7.00 -14.97
CA GLU A 63 -0.55 -8.28 -15.34
C GLU A 63 -1.66 -8.02 -16.35
N THR A 64 -1.57 -8.67 -17.50
CA THR A 64 -2.60 -8.61 -18.52
C THR A 64 -3.31 -9.95 -18.57
N THR A 65 -4.60 -9.96 -18.22
CA THR A 65 -5.44 -11.15 -18.27
C THR A 65 -6.37 -11.08 -19.47
N THR A 66 -6.30 -12.08 -20.35
CA THR A 66 -7.26 -12.24 -21.44
C THR A 66 -8.52 -12.91 -20.92
N SER A 67 -9.63 -12.16 -20.90
CA SER A 67 -10.96 -12.64 -20.53
C SER A 67 -11.83 -12.75 -21.79
N PRO A 68 -12.90 -13.59 -21.81
CA PRO A 68 -13.85 -13.63 -22.92
C PRO A 68 -14.48 -12.25 -23.24
N ASN A 69 -14.48 -11.34 -22.26
CA ASN A 69 -14.99 -9.97 -22.38
C ASN A 69 -13.92 -8.95 -22.83
N GLY A 70 -12.72 -9.41 -23.20
CA GLY A 70 -11.62 -8.55 -23.62
C GLY A 70 -10.37 -8.66 -22.73
N MET A 71 -9.38 -7.85 -23.05
CA MET A 71 -8.10 -7.82 -22.35
C MET A 71 -8.17 -6.89 -21.14
N LEU A 72 -7.96 -7.43 -19.94
CA LEU A 72 -7.90 -6.66 -18.70
C LEU A 72 -6.44 -6.44 -18.34
N SER A 73 -6.03 -5.17 -18.17
CA SER A 73 -4.71 -4.83 -17.65
C SER A 73 -4.85 -4.40 -16.19
N VAL A 74 -4.15 -5.07 -15.30
CA VAL A 74 -4.07 -4.76 -13.88
C VAL A 74 -2.64 -4.42 -13.54
N GLN A 75 -2.44 -3.24 -12.98
CA GLN A 75 -1.17 -2.77 -12.46
C GLN A 75 -1.14 -3.06 -10.96
N ASN A 76 -0.12 -3.75 -10.49
CA ASN A 76 0.15 -3.94 -9.08
C ASN A 76 1.41 -3.16 -8.70
N LEU A 77 1.30 -2.33 -7.66
CA LEU A 77 2.37 -1.51 -7.13
C LEU A 77 2.66 -1.97 -5.70
N LEU A 78 3.82 -2.56 -5.49
CA LEU A 78 4.32 -2.91 -4.16
C LEU A 78 5.08 -1.72 -3.59
N ILE A 79 4.56 -1.16 -2.51
CA ILE A 79 5.14 0.00 -1.82
C ILE A 79 5.50 -0.36 -0.38
N LYS A 80 6.37 0.47 0.19
CA LYS A 80 6.66 0.53 1.61
C LYS A 80 6.47 1.96 2.09
N CYS A 81 5.59 2.19 3.07
CA CYS A 81 5.40 3.54 3.60
C CYS A 81 6.67 3.99 4.35
N GLN A 82 7.10 5.25 4.16
CA GLN A 82 8.20 5.79 4.95
C GLN A 82 7.72 6.01 6.39
N GLY A 83 8.28 5.25 7.33
CA GLY A 83 7.78 5.14 8.71
C GLY A 83 6.88 3.93 8.97
N ALA A 84 6.79 2.98 8.01
CA ALA A 84 6.18 1.68 8.23
C ALA A 84 6.80 1.01 9.46
N LYS A 85 5.93 0.61 10.40
CA LYS A 85 6.35 -0.05 11.63
C LYS A 85 6.94 -1.42 11.24
N PRO A 86 8.06 -1.85 11.84
CA PRO A 86 8.49 -3.23 11.68
C PRO A 86 7.34 -4.13 12.14
N ILE A 87 6.88 -5.02 11.26
CA ILE A 87 5.91 -6.02 11.65
C ILE A 87 6.71 -7.04 12.43
N ALA A 88 6.40 -7.20 13.72
CA ALA A 88 6.98 -8.24 14.54
C ALA A 88 6.50 -9.62 14.07
N THR A 89 6.91 -10.04 12.88
CA THR A 89 6.97 -11.44 12.52
C THR A 89 8.31 -11.91 13.06
N ALA A 90 8.24 -12.69 14.15
CA ALA A 90 9.18 -13.65 14.73
C ALA A 90 10.67 -13.63 14.28
N PRO A 91 11.61 -13.91 15.21
CA PRO A 91 13.04 -13.97 14.91
C PRO A 91 13.30 -14.80 13.65
N THR A 92 14.13 -14.25 12.76
CA THR A 92 14.89 -15.02 11.79
C THR A 92 15.69 -16.07 12.55
N THR A 93 15.09 -17.25 12.73
CA THR A 93 15.80 -18.45 13.14
C THR A 93 16.55 -18.92 11.89
N GLY A 94 17.87 -18.83 11.94
CA GLY A 94 18.79 -19.11 10.84
C GLY A 94 19.92 -18.11 10.90
N GLY A 95 20.80 -18.18 11.89
CA GLY A 95 21.72 -19.30 12.02
C GLY A 95 22.98 -18.93 11.23
N THR A 96 23.99 -18.51 11.96
CA THR A 96 25.35 -18.22 11.50
C THR A 96 25.81 -19.29 10.50
N VAL A 97 25.89 -18.96 9.20
CA VAL A 97 26.63 -19.82 8.27
C VAL A 97 28.10 -19.51 8.48
N THR A 98 28.74 -20.38 9.27
CA THR A 98 30.19 -20.50 9.33
C THR A 98 30.53 -21.68 8.43
N ASN A 99 31.14 -21.41 7.28
CA ASN A 99 32.04 -22.37 6.63
C ASN A 99 33.19 -21.59 6.02
#